data_AF-A0A609SAU4-F1
#
_entry.id   AF-A0A609SAU4-F1
#
_cell.length_a   1.000
_cell.length_b   1.000
_cell.length_c   1.000
_cell.angle_alpha   90.00
_cell.angle_beta   90.00
_cell.angle_gamma   90.00
#
_symmetry.space_group_name_H-M   'P 1'
#
loop_
_entity.id
_entity.type
_entity.pdbx_description
1 polymer ?
#
loop_
_entity_poly.entity_id
_entity_poly.type
_entity_poly.pdbx_seq_one_letter_code
_entity_poly.pdbx_strand_id
1 'polypeptide(L)'
;SIDLKSFYYNINIDFKKIEKVIIDNSPSESMELSLYLNEKISQMHDMYKQIIAPYICVTHEESVSKGIPIGFTSSAILANWYLSDFDADIKSKINPAYYGRYVDDILFVFSSPSIQPSEKGKEIINFIDSALGDFINHDNKGDAIFRLSDEYHSLPIQKDKLIFHYFDRNHSLAGLRVFKQEVENRSSAFRFLPDEHIESDLDKFAYDVLLNGSANKFRSIMGLAENETELSKYISSHILAHRLCNLTSNESTLKQITLFFRGENCIRFSRLWEKVLAYTLITKKYTFSRSFYKSIQDSIEKIKWHGDNDESDISSKIKTAMNEYADISLCLNLALLDLDVILNDTQETEQKELIPIRKMINGDADKVKLIERFRDSNLIRHNLVSWPLVNYTNYRGDLTEEELYK
;
A
#
# COMPACT_ATOMS: atom_id res chain seq x y z
N SER A 1 13.47 -3.83 18.64
CA SER A 1 12.62 -4.28 17.53
C SER A 1 13.03 -5.67 17.14
N ILE A 2 12.07 -6.54 16.86
CA ILE A 2 12.22 -7.93 16.44
C ILE A 2 11.43 -8.12 15.14
N ASP A 3 11.97 -8.90 14.22
CA ASP A 3 11.35 -9.26 12.94
C ASP A 3 11.35 -10.79 12.83
N LEU A 4 10.17 -11.39 12.64
CA LEU A 4 10.02 -12.85 12.48
C LEU A 4 10.35 -13.27 11.05
N LYS A 5 11.39 -14.10 10.89
CA LYS A 5 11.92 -14.51 9.60
C LYS A 5 10.90 -15.35 8.82
N SER A 6 10.58 -14.91 7.59
CA SER A 6 9.70 -15.63 6.66
C SER A 6 8.38 -16.05 7.34
N PHE A 7 7.79 -15.18 8.16
CA PHE A 7 6.70 -15.50 9.09
C PHE A 7 5.57 -16.31 8.45
N TYR A 8 5.00 -15.84 7.33
CA TYR A 8 3.91 -16.53 6.63
C TYR A 8 4.23 -17.96 6.20
N TYR A 9 5.50 -18.30 5.95
CA TYR A 9 5.94 -19.65 5.59
C TYR A 9 6.19 -20.54 6.82
N ASN A 10 6.40 -19.94 7.99
CA ASN A 10 6.68 -20.67 9.24
C ASN A 10 5.44 -20.88 10.12
N ILE A 11 4.29 -20.32 9.76
CA ILE A 11 3.01 -20.53 10.44
C ILE A 11 2.41 -21.88 10.07
N ASN A 12 1.85 -22.58 11.05
CA ASN A 12 1.06 -23.79 10.81
C ASN A 12 -0.26 -23.73 11.59
N ILE A 13 -1.36 -23.41 10.90
CA ILE A 13 -2.66 -23.20 11.53
C ILE A 13 -3.32 -24.54 11.89
N ASP A 14 -3.72 -24.67 13.15
CA ASP A 14 -4.58 -25.75 13.61
C ASP A 14 -6.05 -25.34 13.53
N PHE A 15 -6.70 -25.65 12.41
CA PHE A 15 -8.11 -25.33 12.18
C PHE A 15 -9.07 -26.03 13.16
N LYS A 16 -8.63 -27.10 13.85
CA LYS A 16 -9.45 -27.76 14.89
C LYS A 16 -9.52 -26.92 16.16
N LYS A 17 -8.48 -26.15 16.48
CA LYS A 17 -8.55 -25.18 17.58
C LYS A 17 -9.57 -24.08 17.27
N ILE A 18 -9.61 -23.61 16.02
CA ILE A 18 -10.58 -22.61 15.57
C ILE A 18 -11.99 -23.18 15.62
N GLU A 19 -12.18 -24.43 15.19
CA GLU A 19 -13.45 -25.14 15.29
C GLU A 19 -13.99 -25.18 16.73
N LYS A 20 -13.12 -25.48 17.71
CA LYS A 20 -13.49 -25.43 19.13
C LYS A 20 -13.90 -24.03 19.58
N VAL A 21 -13.14 -22.99 19.19
CA VAL A 21 -13.48 -21.60 19.50
C VAL A 21 -14.85 -21.22 18.92
N ILE A 22 -15.15 -21.67 17.70
CA ILE A 22 -16.46 -21.45 17.06
C ILE A 22 -17.56 -22.13 17.87
N ILE A 23 -17.38 -23.40 18.27
CA ILE A 23 -18.35 -24.15 19.08
C ILE A 23 -18.59 -23.47 20.44
N ASP A 24 -17.53 -22.99 21.08
CA ASP A 24 -17.60 -22.45 22.44
C ASP A 24 -18.18 -21.03 22.49
N ASN A 25 -18.07 -20.24 21.40
CA ASN A 25 -18.35 -18.80 21.43
C ASN A 25 -19.39 -18.31 20.39
N SER A 26 -19.76 -19.10 19.38
CA SER A 26 -20.67 -18.62 18.32
C SER A 26 -22.14 -18.69 18.76
N PRO A 27 -22.97 -17.69 18.41
CA PRO A 27 -24.42 -17.80 18.50
C PRO A 27 -24.93 -19.03 17.73
N SER A 28 -25.93 -19.71 18.28
CA SER A 28 -26.51 -20.92 17.67
C SER A 28 -27.02 -20.71 16.25
N GLU A 29 -27.46 -19.50 15.90
CA GLU A 29 -27.95 -19.14 14.56
C GLU A 29 -26.85 -19.04 13.49
N SER A 30 -25.61 -18.69 13.89
CA SER A 30 -24.48 -18.53 12.96
C SER A 30 -23.44 -19.66 13.03
N MET A 31 -23.58 -20.56 14.02
CA MET A 31 -22.63 -21.64 14.27
C MET A 31 -22.43 -22.56 13.06
N GLU A 32 -23.51 -23.01 12.43
CA GLU A 32 -23.44 -23.90 11.25
C GLU A 32 -22.67 -23.24 10.09
N LEU A 33 -23.00 -21.97 9.80
CA LEU A 33 -22.31 -21.19 8.76
C LEU A 33 -20.83 -20.99 9.10
N SER A 34 -20.51 -20.65 10.35
CA SER A 34 -19.11 -20.45 10.80
C SER A 34 -18.28 -21.73 10.67
N LEU A 35 -18.83 -22.88 11.05
CA LEU A 35 -18.18 -24.19 10.90
C LEU A 35 -17.95 -24.53 9.44
N TYR A 36 -18.97 -24.33 8.60
CA TYR A 36 -18.87 -24.54 7.16
C TYR A 36 -17.78 -23.65 6.53
N LEU A 37 -17.75 -22.35 6.88
CA LEU A 37 -16.73 -21.43 6.38
C LEU A 37 -15.33 -21.82 6.86
N ASN A 38 -15.17 -22.22 8.12
CA ASN A 38 -13.90 -22.71 8.65
C ASN A 38 -13.39 -23.94 7.88
N GLU A 39 -14.28 -24.89 7.59
CA GLU A 39 -13.96 -26.06 6.76
C GLU A 39 -13.48 -25.65 5.36
N LYS A 40 -14.18 -24.71 4.70
CA LYS A 40 -13.81 -24.24 3.36
C LYS A 40 -12.48 -23.49 3.36
N ILE A 41 -12.22 -22.66 4.36
CA ILE A 41 -10.92 -21.98 4.50
C ILE A 41 -9.81 -23.01 4.71
N SER A 42 -10.02 -24.01 5.57
CA SER A 42 -9.05 -25.10 5.77
C SER A 42 -8.74 -25.83 4.45
N GLN A 43 -9.77 -26.20 3.68
CA GLN A 43 -9.61 -26.86 2.38
C GLN A 43 -8.82 -26.01 1.37
N MET A 44 -9.07 -24.69 1.33
CA MET A 44 -8.32 -23.76 0.47
C MET A 44 -6.84 -23.68 0.88
N HIS A 45 -6.54 -23.64 2.19
CA HIS A 45 -5.17 -23.62 2.70
C HIS A 45 -4.45 -24.95 2.43
N ASP A 46 -5.14 -26.09 2.57
CA ASP A 46 -4.58 -27.41 2.25
C ASP A 46 -4.27 -27.54 0.75
N MET A 47 -5.18 -27.10 -0.12
CA MET A 47 -4.94 -27.08 -1.57
C MET A 47 -3.76 -26.15 -1.92
N TYR A 48 -3.69 -24.97 -1.31
CA TYR A 48 -2.55 -24.06 -1.49
C TYR A 48 -1.23 -24.75 -1.14
N LYS A 49 -1.13 -25.36 0.05
CA LYS A 49 0.07 -26.10 0.48
C LYS A 49 0.46 -27.21 -0.49
N GLN A 50 -0.51 -27.98 -1.00
CA GLN A 50 -0.25 -29.03 -2.00
C GLN A 50 0.34 -28.46 -3.30
N ILE A 51 -0.20 -27.35 -3.81
CA ILE A 51 0.27 -26.71 -5.04
C ILE A 51 1.69 -26.15 -4.87
N ILE A 52 1.99 -25.55 -3.72
CA ILE A 52 3.29 -24.92 -3.48
C ILE A 52 4.38 -25.88 -3.02
N ALA A 53 4.03 -27.09 -2.57
CA ALA A 53 4.96 -28.07 -2.01
C ALA A 53 6.22 -28.32 -2.88
N PRO A 54 6.14 -28.44 -4.22
CA PRO A 54 7.33 -28.62 -5.06
C PRO A 54 8.28 -27.41 -5.06
N TYR A 55 7.75 -26.20 -4.87
CA TYR A 55 8.50 -24.95 -4.93
C TYR A 55 9.05 -24.52 -3.56
N ILE A 56 8.31 -24.81 -2.48
CA ILE A 56 8.74 -24.46 -1.12
C ILE A 56 9.96 -25.28 -0.71
N CYS A 57 10.09 -26.53 -1.18
CA CYS A 57 11.29 -27.35 -0.96
C CYS A 57 12.56 -26.74 -1.56
N VAL A 58 12.46 -25.86 -2.55
CA VAL A 58 13.62 -25.20 -3.19
C VAL A 58 13.93 -23.86 -2.53
N THR A 59 12.88 -23.14 -2.10
CA THR A 59 13.00 -21.76 -1.62
C THR A 59 13.07 -21.63 -0.10
N HIS A 60 12.46 -22.57 0.64
CA HIS A 60 12.29 -22.57 2.09
C HIS A 60 12.32 -24.01 2.63
N GLU A 61 13.48 -24.67 2.51
CA GLU A 61 13.71 -26.08 2.91
C GLU A 61 13.27 -26.39 4.35
N GLU A 62 13.38 -25.43 5.28
CA GLU A 62 12.99 -25.60 6.69
C GLU A 62 11.47 -25.48 6.94
N SER A 63 10.69 -25.09 5.93
CA SER A 63 9.27 -24.74 6.04
C SER A 63 8.35 -25.61 5.17
N VAL A 64 8.84 -26.76 4.68
CA VAL A 64 8.16 -27.58 3.65
C VAL A 64 6.72 -28.00 3.99
N SER A 65 6.43 -28.22 5.26
CA SER A 65 5.10 -28.65 5.74
C SER A 65 4.27 -27.52 6.35
N LYS A 66 4.74 -26.28 6.26
CA LYS A 66 4.16 -25.11 6.89
C LYS A 66 3.78 -24.06 5.84
N GLY A 67 3.08 -23.05 6.30
CA GLY A 67 2.85 -21.84 5.56
C GLY A 67 1.39 -21.61 5.18
N ILE A 68 1.04 -20.33 5.08
CA ILE A 68 -0.26 -19.86 4.64
C ILE A 68 -0.09 -18.84 3.49
N PRO A 69 -1.06 -18.73 2.57
CA PRO A 69 -0.92 -17.88 1.38
C PRO A 69 -0.82 -16.40 1.72
N ILE A 70 0.21 -15.73 1.19
CA ILE A 70 0.36 -14.27 1.26
C ILE A 70 -0.67 -13.61 0.33
N GLY A 71 -1.35 -12.57 0.82
CA GLY A 71 -2.36 -11.82 0.06
C GLY A 71 -3.77 -12.40 0.13
N PHE A 72 -3.95 -13.58 0.74
CA PHE A 72 -5.28 -14.11 1.01
C PHE A 72 -5.85 -13.49 2.28
N THR A 73 -7.07 -12.95 2.22
CA THR A 73 -7.67 -12.19 3.34
C THR A 73 -7.75 -12.99 4.64
N SER A 74 -8.07 -14.29 4.55
CA SER A 74 -8.11 -15.15 5.74
C SER A 74 -6.72 -15.31 6.38
N SER A 75 -5.65 -15.35 5.59
CA SER A 75 -4.29 -15.49 6.12
C SER A 75 -3.87 -14.34 7.01
N ALA A 76 -4.29 -13.10 6.71
CA ALA A 76 -3.98 -11.94 7.55
C ALA A 76 -4.61 -12.04 8.95
N ILE A 77 -5.82 -12.61 9.04
CA ILE A 77 -6.51 -12.85 10.30
C ILE A 77 -5.86 -14.02 11.04
N LEU A 78 -5.64 -15.13 10.33
CA LEU A 78 -5.04 -16.35 10.89
C LEU A 78 -3.63 -16.11 11.42
N ALA A 79 -2.82 -15.31 10.72
CA ALA A 79 -1.47 -14.96 11.16
C ALA A 79 -1.46 -14.19 12.49
N ASN A 80 -2.41 -13.26 12.66
CA ASN A 80 -2.54 -12.52 13.92
C ASN A 80 -3.12 -13.39 15.04
N TRP A 81 -4.08 -14.25 14.73
CA TRP A 81 -4.62 -15.22 15.69
C TRP A 81 -3.54 -16.19 16.18
N TYR A 82 -2.64 -16.64 15.30
CA TYR A 82 -1.54 -17.54 15.62
C TYR A 82 -0.56 -17.00 16.68
N LEU A 83 -0.44 -15.67 16.82
CA LEU A 83 0.39 -15.01 17.83
C LEU A 83 -0.44 -14.38 18.96
N SER A 84 -1.74 -14.64 19.04
CA SER A 84 -2.61 -13.98 20.03
C SER A 84 -2.27 -14.36 21.48
N ASP A 85 -1.93 -15.63 21.73
CA ASP A 85 -1.50 -16.10 23.06
C ASP A 85 -0.14 -15.48 23.44
N PHE A 86 0.79 -15.40 22.49
CA PHE A 86 2.06 -14.69 22.67
C PHE A 86 1.81 -13.23 23.09
N ASP A 87 0.96 -12.51 22.38
CA ASP A 87 0.65 -11.11 22.71
C ASP A 87 0.01 -10.96 24.09
N ALA A 88 -0.89 -11.88 24.46
CA ALA A 88 -1.57 -11.88 25.75
C ALA A 88 -0.57 -12.09 26.89
N ASP A 89 0.38 -13.01 26.71
CA ASP A 89 1.40 -13.35 27.68
C ASP A 89 2.50 -12.29 27.79
N ILE A 90 2.89 -11.65 26.69
CA ILE A 90 3.77 -10.47 26.76
C ILE A 90 3.13 -9.38 27.63
N LYS A 91 1.83 -9.10 27.43
CA LYS A 91 1.13 -8.07 28.20
C LYS A 91 0.95 -8.44 29.67
N SER A 92 0.67 -9.71 29.97
CA SER A 92 0.37 -10.16 31.32
C SER A 92 1.61 -10.53 32.14
N LYS A 93 2.58 -11.23 31.54
CA LYS A 93 3.79 -11.75 32.21
C LYS A 93 4.95 -10.75 32.19
N ILE A 94 5.20 -10.07 31.07
CA ILE A 94 6.31 -9.10 30.95
C ILE A 94 5.86 -7.69 31.32
N ASN A 95 4.69 -7.27 30.83
CA ASN A 95 4.12 -5.94 31.02
C ASN A 95 5.12 -4.80 30.72
N PRO A 96 5.68 -4.74 29.50
CA PRO A 96 6.60 -3.67 29.11
C PRO A 96 5.88 -2.31 29.12
N ALA A 97 6.64 -1.21 29.22
CA ALA A 97 6.08 0.14 29.17
C ALA A 97 5.33 0.42 27.86
N TYR A 98 5.75 -0.21 26.76
CA TYR A 98 4.98 -0.29 25.53
C TYR A 98 5.26 -1.61 24.81
N TYR A 99 4.20 -2.17 24.23
CA TYR A 99 4.26 -3.31 23.33
C TYR A 99 3.43 -3.01 22.09
N GLY A 100 4.02 -3.19 20.91
CA GLY A 100 3.32 -3.11 19.64
C GLY A 100 3.78 -4.22 18.72
N ARG A 101 2.84 -4.88 18.06
CA ARG A 101 3.12 -5.87 17.02
C ARG A 101 2.36 -5.51 15.76
N TYR A 102 3.07 -5.47 14.63
CA TYR A 102 2.50 -5.35 13.30
C TYR A 102 2.87 -6.59 12.50
N VAL A 103 1.98 -7.59 12.54
CA VAL A 103 2.23 -8.91 11.93
C VAL A 103 3.49 -9.56 12.51
N ASP A 104 4.60 -9.55 11.77
CA ASP A 104 5.91 -10.12 12.09
C ASP A 104 6.90 -9.13 12.73
N ASP A 105 6.62 -7.83 12.66
CA ASP A 105 7.40 -6.78 13.33
C ASP A 105 6.91 -6.58 14.77
N ILE A 106 7.81 -6.71 15.75
CA ILE A 106 7.49 -6.60 17.17
C ILE A 106 8.38 -5.54 17.83
N LEU A 107 7.75 -4.57 18.49
CA LEU A 107 8.39 -3.50 19.24
C LEU A 107 8.09 -3.61 20.73
N PHE A 108 9.17 -3.56 21.51
CA PHE A 108 9.13 -3.48 22.96
C PHE A 108 9.77 -2.17 23.42
N VAL A 109 9.18 -1.55 24.44
CA VAL A 109 9.79 -0.44 25.18
C VAL A 109 9.75 -0.77 26.65
N PHE A 110 10.91 -0.73 27.29
CA PHE A 110 11.07 -0.99 28.71
C PHE A 110 11.45 0.30 29.43
N SER A 111 10.80 0.58 30.55
CA SER A 111 11.21 1.64 31.46
C SER A 111 12.31 1.11 32.38
N SER A 112 13.42 1.86 32.50
CA SER A 112 14.50 1.54 33.43
C SER A 112 15.06 0.11 33.32
N PRO A 113 15.50 -0.34 32.13
CA PRO A 113 16.06 -1.69 31.98
C PRO A 113 17.32 -1.83 32.83
N SER A 114 17.45 -2.96 33.55
CA SER A 114 18.69 -3.31 34.24
C SER A 114 19.70 -3.81 33.22
N ILE A 115 20.54 -2.91 32.71
CA ILE A 115 21.64 -3.28 31.82
C ILE A 115 22.92 -3.28 32.64
N GLN A 116 23.37 -4.47 33.02
CA GLN A 116 24.66 -4.64 33.70
C GLN A 116 25.80 -4.25 32.74
N PRO A 117 26.85 -3.55 33.20
CA PRO A 117 28.03 -3.32 32.38
C PRO A 117 28.69 -4.67 32.07
N SER A 118 28.70 -5.08 30.81
CA SER A 118 29.39 -6.30 30.37
C SER A 118 30.37 -5.98 29.23
N GLU A 119 30.99 -7.00 28.64
CA GLU A 119 31.71 -6.83 27.38
C GLU A 119 30.72 -6.41 26.28
N LYS A 120 31.13 -5.45 25.44
CA LYS A 120 30.31 -4.93 24.33
C LYS A 120 29.69 -6.07 23.51
N GLY A 121 28.37 -6.09 23.44
CA GLY A 121 27.56 -7.08 22.71
C GLY A 121 26.92 -8.14 23.60
N LYS A 122 27.48 -8.43 24.79
CA LYS A 122 26.86 -9.35 25.76
C LYS A 122 25.69 -8.72 26.51
N GLU A 123 25.59 -7.38 26.53
CA GLU A 123 24.49 -6.67 27.19
C GLU A 123 23.13 -7.04 26.58
N ILE A 124 23.09 -7.23 25.26
CA ILE A 124 21.87 -7.55 24.52
C ILE A 124 21.40 -8.96 24.87
N ILE A 125 22.32 -9.93 24.87
CA ILE A 125 22.00 -11.32 25.21
C ILE A 125 21.56 -11.40 26.68
N ASN A 126 22.30 -10.78 27.60
CA ASN A 126 21.91 -10.73 29.01
C ASN A 126 20.53 -10.08 29.21
N PHE A 127 20.21 -9.04 28.44
CA PHE A 127 18.90 -8.42 28.47
C PHE A 127 17.81 -9.37 27.94
N ILE A 128 18.05 -10.06 26.82
CA ILE A 128 17.12 -11.06 26.29
C ILE A 128 16.89 -12.16 27.32
N ASP A 129 17.95 -12.73 27.88
CA ASP A 129 17.85 -13.80 28.87
C ASP A 129 17.09 -13.37 30.13
N SER A 130 17.34 -12.14 30.61
CA SER A 130 16.72 -11.65 31.84
C SER A 130 15.29 -11.14 31.68
N ALA A 131 14.97 -10.50 30.55
CA ALA A 131 13.68 -9.85 30.32
C ALA A 131 12.75 -10.65 29.40
N LEU A 132 13.31 -11.46 28.51
CA LEU A 132 12.58 -12.16 27.44
C LEU A 132 12.90 -13.67 27.39
N GLY A 133 13.63 -14.23 28.36
CA GLY A 133 14.16 -15.60 28.30
C GLY A 133 13.08 -16.69 28.20
N ASP A 134 11.89 -16.45 28.78
CA ASP A 134 10.75 -17.36 28.67
C ASP A 134 10.10 -17.34 27.26
N PHE A 135 10.39 -16.32 26.47
CA PHE A 135 9.75 -16.02 25.19
C PHE A 135 10.70 -16.20 24.00
N ILE A 136 12.00 -16.02 24.20
CA ILE A 136 13.02 -16.05 23.15
C ILE A 136 14.13 -17.00 23.54
N ASN A 137 14.32 -18.02 22.70
CA ASN A 137 15.43 -18.96 22.77
C ASN A 137 16.55 -18.55 21.84
N HIS A 138 17.80 -18.85 22.22
CA HIS A 138 18.97 -18.65 21.38
C HIS A 138 20.02 -19.75 21.61
N ASP A 139 20.73 -20.14 20.54
CA ASP A 139 21.78 -21.15 20.61
C ASP A 139 23.18 -20.53 20.79
N ASN A 140 24.01 -21.12 21.66
CA ASN A 140 25.35 -20.65 21.99
C ASN A 140 26.46 -21.03 20.97
N LYS A 141 26.11 -21.59 19.81
CA LYS A 141 27.10 -22.09 18.83
C LYS A 141 27.28 -21.11 17.67
N GLY A 142 28.33 -20.29 17.75
CA GLY A 142 28.96 -19.56 16.63
C GLY A 142 28.14 -18.41 16.06
N ASP A 143 26.95 -18.69 15.55
CA ASP A 143 26.02 -17.72 14.98
C ASP A 143 24.67 -17.88 15.67
N ALA A 144 24.44 -17.14 16.75
CA ALA A 144 23.26 -17.30 17.60
C ALA A 144 21.96 -17.21 16.78
N ILE A 145 21.27 -18.35 16.62
CA ILE A 145 19.95 -18.43 15.99
C ILE A 145 18.94 -18.05 17.05
N PHE A 146 18.26 -16.92 16.86
CA PHE A 146 17.17 -16.49 17.73
C PHE A 146 15.85 -17.08 17.24
N ARG A 147 15.05 -17.60 18.17
CA ARG A 147 13.71 -18.11 17.90
C ARG A 147 12.79 -17.73 19.04
N LEU A 148 11.48 -17.65 18.79
CA LEU A 148 10.53 -17.70 19.89
C LEU A 148 10.64 -19.05 20.62
N SER A 149 10.15 -19.12 21.85
CA SER A 149 10.13 -20.38 22.59
C SER A 149 9.17 -21.40 21.96
N ASP A 150 9.28 -22.66 22.37
CA ASP A 150 8.47 -23.76 21.80
C ASP A 150 6.97 -23.58 22.07
N GLU A 151 6.62 -22.92 23.18
CA GLU A 151 5.25 -22.50 23.49
C GLU A 151 4.68 -21.59 22.39
N TYR A 152 5.52 -20.75 21.79
CA TYR A 152 5.18 -19.83 20.71
C TYR A 152 5.73 -20.30 19.35
N HIS A 153 5.67 -21.61 19.13
CA HIS A 153 5.88 -22.27 17.84
C HIS A 153 7.30 -22.21 17.26
N SER A 154 8.29 -21.88 18.10
CA SER A 154 9.71 -21.86 17.72
C SER A 154 10.00 -21.00 16.47
N LEU A 155 9.25 -19.90 16.28
CA LEU A 155 9.34 -19.07 15.08
C LEU A 155 10.72 -18.40 14.98
N PRO A 156 11.39 -18.47 13.82
CA PRO A 156 12.72 -17.91 13.66
C PRO A 156 12.70 -16.38 13.67
N ILE A 157 13.70 -15.77 14.30
CA ILE A 157 13.89 -14.33 14.37
C ILE A 157 15.04 -13.93 13.45
N GLN A 158 14.86 -12.84 12.70
CA GLN A 158 15.90 -12.31 11.82
C GLN A 158 16.93 -11.50 12.63
N LYS A 159 18.03 -12.18 13.01
CA LYS A 159 19.13 -11.60 13.81
C LYS A 159 19.63 -10.25 13.27
N ASP A 160 19.85 -10.13 11.97
CA ASP A 160 20.40 -8.91 11.36
C ASP A 160 19.47 -7.70 11.44
N LYS A 161 18.18 -7.93 11.71
CA LYS A 161 17.16 -6.89 11.91
C LYS A 161 16.85 -6.64 13.39
N LEU A 162 17.51 -7.34 14.31
CA LEU A 162 17.38 -7.05 15.74
C LEU A 162 18.00 -5.69 16.04
N ILE A 163 17.16 -4.75 16.45
CA ILE A 163 17.58 -3.39 16.79
C ILE A 163 17.33 -3.16 18.28
N PHE A 164 18.38 -2.84 19.01
CA PHE A 164 18.34 -2.46 20.42
C PHE A 164 18.81 -1.02 20.58
N HIS A 165 17.93 -0.17 21.14
CA HIS A 165 18.25 1.21 21.47
C HIS A 165 18.14 1.42 22.97
N TYR A 166 19.21 1.96 23.56
CA TYR A 166 19.24 2.35 24.96
C TYR A 166 19.28 3.87 25.07
N PHE A 167 18.33 4.44 25.81
CA PHE A 167 18.25 5.87 26.09
C PHE A 167 18.49 6.11 27.58
N ASP A 168 19.67 6.62 27.89
CA ASP A 168 20.06 6.94 29.26
C ASP A 168 19.38 8.24 29.74
N ARG A 169 18.86 8.22 30.96
CA ARG A 169 18.14 9.35 31.58
C ARG A 169 18.98 10.63 31.71
N ASN A 170 20.31 10.52 31.70
CA ASN A 170 21.23 11.65 31.83
C ASN A 170 21.65 12.22 30.47
N HIS A 171 21.20 11.62 29.36
CA HIS A 171 21.53 12.05 28.01
C HIS A 171 20.39 12.81 27.34
N SER A 172 20.69 13.44 26.20
CA SER A 172 19.72 14.24 25.45
C SER A 172 18.57 13.39 24.91
N LEU A 173 17.34 13.87 25.09
CA LEU A 173 16.13 13.29 24.50
C LEU A 173 16.02 13.56 22.98
N ALA A 174 16.97 14.26 22.37
CA ALA A 174 16.92 14.61 20.95
C ALA A 174 16.75 13.37 20.05
N GLY A 175 17.46 12.28 20.35
CA GLY A 175 17.33 11.02 19.60
C GLY A 175 15.92 10.44 19.65
N LEU A 176 15.28 10.43 20.83
CA LEU A 176 13.89 9.98 20.99
C LEU A 176 12.91 10.87 20.22
N ARG A 177 13.13 12.19 20.23
CA ARG A 177 12.27 13.14 19.49
C ARG A 177 12.39 12.94 17.98
N VAL A 178 13.60 12.77 17.47
CA VAL A 178 13.84 12.48 16.04
C VAL A 178 13.24 11.13 15.67
N PHE A 179 13.41 10.10 16.49
CA PHE A 179 12.83 8.78 16.25
C PHE A 179 11.29 8.83 16.20
N LYS A 180 10.66 9.54 17.16
CA LYS A 180 9.22 9.75 17.17
C LYS A 180 8.74 10.44 15.89
N GLN A 181 9.41 11.53 15.50
CA GLN A 181 9.05 12.29 14.30
C GLN A 181 9.21 11.47 13.01
N GLU A 182 10.26 10.67 12.90
CA GLU A 182 10.45 9.77 11.74
C GLU A 182 9.39 8.66 11.68
N VAL A 183 8.97 8.11 12.83
CA VAL A 183 7.89 7.12 12.88
C VAL A 183 6.56 7.76 12.46
N GLU A 184 6.25 8.97 12.95
CA GLU A 184 5.06 9.73 12.56
C GLU A 184 5.05 9.97 11.04
N ASN A 185 6.15 10.51 10.48
CA ASN A 185 6.29 10.82 9.05
C ASN A 185 6.19 9.59 8.12
N ARG A 186 6.66 8.41 8.57
CA ARG A 186 6.73 7.18 7.75
C ARG A 186 5.53 6.26 7.90
N SER A 187 4.59 6.59 8.78
CA SER A 187 3.48 5.72 9.14
C SER A 187 2.44 5.60 8.01
N SER A 188 2.75 4.74 7.04
CA SER A 188 1.87 4.38 5.91
C SER A 188 0.49 3.84 6.31
N ALA A 189 0.30 3.47 7.58
CA ALA A 189 -0.96 3.00 8.17
C ALA A 189 -1.96 4.12 8.51
N PHE A 190 -1.55 5.39 8.52
CA PHE A 190 -2.46 6.54 8.73
C PHE A 190 -3.22 6.94 7.46
N ARG A 191 -3.21 6.11 6.41
CA ARG A 191 -3.93 6.31 5.15
C ARG A 191 -5.43 6.63 5.30
N PHE A 192 -6.01 6.33 6.46
CA PHE A 192 -7.42 6.53 6.80
C PHE A 192 -7.69 7.62 7.83
N LEU A 193 -6.66 8.22 8.42
CA LEU A 193 -6.80 9.35 9.32
C LEU A 193 -6.50 10.62 8.52
N PRO A 194 -7.36 11.64 8.57
CA PRO A 194 -7.05 12.94 7.97
C PRO A 194 -5.90 13.56 8.77
N ASP A 195 -4.67 13.20 8.42
CA ASP A 195 -3.47 13.85 8.91
C ASP A 195 -3.28 15.20 8.18
N GLU A 196 -2.42 16.05 8.75
CA GLU A 196 -1.99 17.35 8.21
C GLU A 196 -1.54 17.29 6.73
N HIS A 197 -1.28 16.10 6.20
CA HIS A 197 -0.94 15.84 4.80
C HIS A 197 -2.01 16.30 3.79
N ILE A 198 -3.30 16.31 4.13
CA ILE A 198 -4.36 16.79 3.21
C ILE A 198 -4.27 18.31 2.98
N GLU A 199 -3.81 19.07 3.99
CA GLU A 199 -3.64 20.52 3.87
C GLU A 199 -2.27 20.91 3.28
N SER A 200 -1.37 19.94 3.13
CA SER A 200 0.00 20.18 2.70
C SER A 200 0.15 20.26 1.17
N ASP A 201 1.00 21.17 0.72
CA ASP A 201 1.29 21.40 -0.70
C ASP A 201 2.00 20.20 -1.36
N LEU A 202 1.61 19.87 -2.61
CA LEU A 202 2.19 18.78 -3.41
C LEU A 202 3.70 18.93 -3.56
N ASP A 203 4.20 20.16 -3.68
CA ASP A 203 5.62 20.46 -3.87
C ASP A 203 6.49 19.94 -2.71
N LYS A 204 5.93 19.79 -1.49
CA LYS A 204 6.66 19.24 -0.34
C LYS A 204 6.95 17.74 -0.48
N PHE A 205 6.15 17.02 -1.27
CA PHE A 205 6.26 15.58 -1.48
C PHE A 205 6.86 15.24 -2.84
N ALA A 206 6.65 16.12 -3.82
CA ALA A 206 7.11 15.91 -5.17
C ALA A 206 8.63 16.00 -5.31
N TYR A 207 9.35 16.62 -4.37
CA TYR A 207 10.77 16.89 -4.46
C TYR A 207 11.54 16.50 -3.19
N ASP A 208 12.56 15.66 -3.34
CA ASP A 208 13.58 15.42 -2.33
C ASP A 208 14.73 16.43 -2.51
N VAL A 209 15.17 17.03 -1.39
CA VAL A 209 16.34 17.91 -1.39
C VAL A 209 17.61 17.05 -1.32
N LEU A 210 18.40 17.05 -2.40
CA LEU A 210 19.69 16.37 -2.41
C LEU A 210 20.74 17.22 -1.69
N LEU A 211 21.22 16.75 -0.54
CA LEU A 211 22.21 17.42 0.29
C LEU A 211 23.59 16.76 0.16
N ASN A 212 24.65 17.57 0.12
CA ASN A 212 26.04 17.15 0.24
C ASN A 212 26.71 17.81 1.46
N GLY A 213 26.95 17.04 2.50
CA GLY A 213 27.47 17.52 3.79
C GLY A 213 26.37 17.98 4.76
N SER A 214 26.71 18.85 5.71
CA SER A 214 25.76 19.28 6.76
C SER A 214 24.57 20.06 6.18
N ALA A 215 23.35 19.72 6.58
CA ALA A 215 22.09 20.33 6.13
C ALA A 215 21.97 21.86 6.39
N ASN A 216 22.83 22.44 7.23
CA ASN A 216 22.69 23.82 7.72
C ASN A 216 23.33 24.90 6.84
N LYS A 217 23.79 24.59 5.61
CA LYS A 217 24.44 25.57 4.72
C LYS A 217 23.77 25.53 3.35
N PHE A 218 23.24 26.65 2.86
CA PHE A 218 22.61 26.70 1.52
C PHE A 218 23.45 26.09 0.37
N ARG A 219 24.78 26.15 0.48
CA ARG A 219 25.72 25.54 -0.49
C ARG A 219 25.74 24.00 -0.49
N SER A 220 25.14 23.34 0.51
CA SER A 220 25.03 21.87 0.55
C SER A 220 23.83 21.35 -0.24
N ILE A 221 22.88 22.20 -0.65
CA ILE A 221 21.79 21.81 -1.54
C ILE A 221 22.37 21.65 -2.95
N MET A 222 22.59 20.41 -3.38
CA MET A 222 23.12 20.12 -4.72
C MET A 222 22.02 20.12 -5.79
N GLY A 223 20.78 19.85 -5.40
CA GLY A 223 19.65 19.84 -6.32
C GLY A 223 18.36 19.38 -5.66
N LEU A 224 17.30 19.35 -6.45
CA LEU A 224 16.04 18.69 -6.14
C LEU A 224 15.94 17.45 -7.02
N ALA A 225 15.49 16.34 -6.44
CA ALA A 225 15.14 15.14 -7.20
C ALA A 225 13.65 14.89 -7.05
N GLU A 226 12.94 14.68 -8.15
CA GLU A 226 11.53 14.34 -8.08
C GLU A 226 11.30 12.94 -7.50
N ASN A 227 10.38 12.83 -6.53
CA ASN A 227 10.07 11.57 -5.86
C ASN A 227 8.74 10.99 -6.37
N GLU A 228 8.81 10.05 -7.33
CA GLU A 228 7.63 9.38 -7.89
C GLU A 228 6.78 8.69 -6.82
N THR A 229 7.43 8.08 -5.83
CA THR A 229 6.75 7.27 -4.81
C THR A 229 5.95 8.16 -3.87
N GLU A 230 6.54 9.24 -3.37
CA GLU A 230 5.86 10.19 -2.49
C GLU A 230 4.77 10.96 -3.23
N LEU A 231 5.00 11.36 -4.48
CA LEU A 231 3.96 11.95 -5.32
C LEU A 231 2.78 11.00 -5.54
N SER A 232 3.07 9.73 -5.84
CA SER A 232 2.08 8.68 -6.01
C SER A 232 1.26 8.43 -4.73
N LYS A 233 1.91 8.45 -3.56
CA LYS A 233 1.25 8.37 -2.25
C LYS A 233 0.35 9.58 -2.02
N TYR A 234 0.88 10.79 -2.23
CA TYR A 234 0.16 12.05 -2.06
C TYR A 234 -1.14 12.09 -2.89
N ILE A 235 -1.07 11.81 -4.20
CA ILE A 235 -2.23 11.78 -5.09
C ILE A 235 -3.22 10.70 -4.65
N SER A 236 -2.74 9.51 -4.26
CA SER A 236 -3.60 8.41 -3.83
C SER A 236 -4.36 8.73 -2.54
N SER A 237 -3.70 9.39 -1.58
CA SER A 237 -4.34 9.84 -0.34
C SER A 237 -5.37 10.92 -0.61
N HIS A 238 -5.09 11.87 -1.50
CA HIS A 238 -6.06 12.90 -1.91
C HIS A 238 -7.28 12.31 -2.62
N ILE A 239 -7.09 11.36 -3.54
CA ILE A 239 -8.20 10.64 -4.18
C ILE A 239 -9.13 10.02 -3.13
N LEU A 240 -8.57 9.31 -2.14
CA LEU A 240 -9.35 8.68 -1.08
C LEU A 240 -10.04 9.71 -0.18
N ALA A 241 -9.35 10.77 0.20
CA ALA A 241 -9.89 11.82 1.07
C ALA A 241 -11.03 12.59 0.40
N HIS A 242 -10.88 13.02 -0.87
CA HIS A 242 -11.94 13.70 -1.61
C HIS A 242 -13.15 12.80 -1.81
N ARG A 243 -12.92 11.50 -2.04
CA ARG A 243 -13.99 10.52 -2.19
C ARG A 243 -14.76 10.31 -0.87
N LEU A 244 -14.06 9.96 0.21
CA LEU A 244 -14.69 9.55 1.47
C LEU A 244 -15.19 10.72 2.33
N CYS A 245 -14.58 11.91 2.19
CA CYS A 245 -14.83 13.05 3.07
C CYS A 245 -15.49 14.25 2.37
N ASN A 246 -15.88 14.14 1.08
CA ASN A 246 -16.49 15.22 0.29
C ASN A 246 -15.75 16.57 0.40
N LEU A 247 -14.42 16.52 0.44
CA LEU A 247 -13.60 17.73 0.59
C LEU A 247 -13.64 18.57 -0.69
N THR A 248 -13.64 19.89 -0.55
CA THR A 248 -13.50 20.80 -1.69
C THR A 248 -12.10 20.69 -2.28
N SER A 249 -12.01 20.48 -3.59
CA SER A 249 -10.74 20.42 -4.32
C SER A 249 -9.92 21.71 -4.13
N ASN A 250 -8.64 21.60 -3.83
CA ASN A 250 -7.74 22.75 -3.78
C ASN A 250 -7.22 23.10 -5.18
N GLU A 251 -7.51 24.32 -5.65
CA GLU A 251 -6.99 24.84 -6.93
C GLU A 251 -5.46 24.94 -6.94
N SER A 252 -4.78 25.02 -5.77
CA SER A 252 -3.31 25.01 -5.71
C SER A 252 -2.73 23.66 -6.16
N THR A 253 -3.34 22.54 -5.76
CA THR A 253 -2.89 21.18 -6.12
C THR A 253 -2.94 20.97 -7.62
N LEU A 254 -4.01 21.40 -8.30
CA LEU A 254 -4.13 21.32 -9.77
C LEU A 254 -3.05 22.13 -10.49
N LYS A 255 -2.72 23.32 -9.96
CA LYS A 255 -1.63 24.15 -10.48
C LYS A 255 -0.27 23.46 -10.30
N GLN A 256 -0.01 22.89 -9.13
CA GLN A 256 1.23 22.16 -8.85
C GLN A 256 1.38 20.92 -9.74
N ILE A 257 0.31 20.14 -9.95
CA ILE A 257 0.29 19.04 -10.93
C ILE A 257 0.65 19.58 -12.32
N THR A 258 0.03 20.67 -12.74
CA THR A 258 0.32 21.26 -14.06
C THR A 258 1.78 21.65 -14.22
N LEU A 259 2.39 22.21 -13.17
CA LEU A 259 3.79 22.61 -13.16
C LEU A 259 4.74 21.41 -13.15
N PHE A 260 4.45 20.39 -12.33
CA PHE A 260 5.25 19.19 -12.20
C PHE A 260 5.35 18.42 -13.52
N PHE A 261 4.24 18.24 -14.24
CA PHE A 261 4.19 17.50 -15.50
C PHE A 261 4.59 18.34 -16.73
N ARG A 262 5.28 19.47 -16.58
CA ARG A 262 5.81 20.22 -17.74
C ARG A 262 7.07 19.55 -18.29
N GLY A 263 7.21 19.59 -19.62
CA GLY A 263 8.42 19.15 -20.30
C GLY A 263 8.67 17.65 -20.15
N GLU A 264 9.92 17.28 -19.84
CA GLU A 264 10.36 15.89 -19.72
C GLU A 264 9.57 15.12 -18.64
N ASN A 265 9.24 15.77 -17.53
CA ASN A 265 8.52 15.15 -16.43
C ASN A 265 7.17 14.57 -16.86
N CYS A 266 6.54 15.14 -17.91
CA CYS A 266 5.32 14.57 -18.49
C CYS A 266 5.52 13.11 -18.90
N ILE A 267 6.62 12.82 -19.59
CA ILE A 267 6.93 11.50 -20.15
C ILE A 267 7.58 10.61 -19.09
N ARG A 268 8.50 11.17 -18.29
CA ARG A 268 9.23 10.44 -17.25
C ARG A 268 8.30 9.83 -16.21
N PHE A 269 7.26 10.56 -15.82
CA PHE A 269 6.26 10.11 -14.84
C PHE A 269 4.96 9.63 -15.48
N SER A 270 5.05 9.03 -16.66
CA SER A 270 3.87 8.53 -17.38
C SER A 270 2.99 7.59 -16.55
N ARG A 271 3.60 6.79 -15.66
CA ARG A 271 2.90 5.90 -14.72
C ARG A 271 1.89 6.60 -13.80
N LEU A 272 2.02 7.91 -13.62
CA LEU A 272 1.13 8.71 -12.78
C LEU A 272 -0.03 9.33 -13.55
N TRP A 273 -0.07 9.28 -14.89
CA TRP A 273 -1.15 9.86 -15.69
C TRP A 273 -2.53 9.35 -15.26
N GLU A 274 -2.66 8.04 -15.10
CA GLU A 274 -3.89 7.40 -14.66
C GLU A 274 -4.35 7.90 -13.28
N LYS A 275 -3.43 8.06 -12.32
CA LYS A 275 -3.77 8.57 -10.98
C LYS A 275 -4.17 10.04 -11.00
N VAL A 276 -3.49 10.87 -11.79
CA VAL A 276 -3.87 12.28 -11.95
C VAL A 276 -5.26 12.38 -12.58
N LEU A 277 -5.56 11.58 -13.60
CA LEU A 277 -6.87 11.53 -14.23
C LEU A 277 -7.96 10.98 -13.27
N ALA A 278 -7.62 10.02 -12.42
CA ALA A 278 -8.51 9.53 -11.36
C ALA A 278 -8.83 10.64 -10.34
N TYR A 279 -7.82 11.41 -9.93
CA TYR A 279 -7.99 12.56 -9.03
C TYR A 279 -8.91 13.62 -9.61
N THR A 280 -8.72 13.98 -10.88
CA THR A 280 -9.53 15.00 -11.54
C THR A 280 -10.95 14.52 -11.80
N LEU A 281 -11.16 13.22 -11.96
CA LEU A 281 -12.49 12.59 -12.04
C LEU A 281 -13.22 12.68 -10.70
N ILE A 282 -12.59 12.23 -9.61
CA ILE A 282 -13.19 12.22 -8.26
C ILE A 282 -13.49 13.64 -7.77
N THR A 283 -12.63 14.61 -8.12
CA THR A 283 -12.86 16.03 -7.79
C THR A 283 -13.77 16.76 -8.79
N LYS A 284 -14.34 16.05 -9.78
CA LYS A 284 -15.22 16.58 -10.84
C LYS A 284 -14.59 17.72 -11.67
N LYS A 285 -13.27 17.74 -11.79
CA LYS A 285 -12.48 18.72 -12.57
C LYS A 285 -12.27 18.25 -14.01
N TYR A 286 -13.37 18.05 -14.72
CA TYR A 286 -13.38 17.51 -16.10
C TYR A 286 -12.68 18.40 -17.13
N THR A 287 -12.78 19.73 -16.98
CA THR A 287 -12.08 20.69 -17.83
C THR A 287 -10.56 20.56 -17.68
N PHE A 288 -10.09 20.40 -16.45
CA PHE A 288 -8.69 20.15 -16.16
C PHE A 288 -8.24 18.81 -16.76
N SER A 289 -9.03 17.74 -16.57
CA SER A 289 -8.76 16.41 -17.13
C SER A 289 -8.47 16.48 -18.64
N ARG A 290 -9.31 17.21 -19.38
CA ARG A 290 -9.13 17.43 -20.82
C ARG A 290 -7.85 18.21 -21.14
N SER A 291 -7.56 19.28 -20.40
CA SER A 291 -6.35 20.07 -20.61
C SER A 291 -5.06 19.29 -20.32
N PHE A 292 -5.09 18.46 -19.27
CA PHE A 292 -3.98 17.61 -18.87
C PHE A 292 -3.71 16.50 -19.89
N TYR A 293 -4.75 15.79 -20.32
CA TYR A 293 -4.64 14.77 -21.37
C TYR A 293 -4.12 15.37 -22.69
N LYS A 294 -4.59 16.56 -23.07
CA LYS A 294 -4.02 17.28 -24.23
C LYS A 294 -2.53 17.62 -24.03
N SER A 295 -2.13 18.04 -22.82
CA SER A 295 -0.72 18.32 -22.52
C SER A 295 0.16 17.07 -22.63
N ILE A 296 -0.37 15.89 -22.29
CA ILE A 296 0.30 14.60 -22.48
C ILE A 296 0.52 14.36 -23.98
N GLN A 297 -0.53 14.45 -24.80
CA GLN A 297 -0.45 14.28 -26.26
C GLN A 297 0.56 15.27 -26.89
N ASP A 298 0.49 16.54 -26.51
CA ASP A 298 1.40 17.59 -26.99
C ASP A 298 2.86 17.33 -26.56
N SER A 299 3.08 16.60 -25.46
CA SER A 299 4.42 16.21 -24.99
C SER A 299 4.93 14.97 -25.71
N ILE A 300 4.07 14.00 -25.97
CA ILE A 300 4.37 12.80 -26.76
C ILE A 300 4.79 13.19 -28.19
N GLU A 301 4.12 14.17 -28.80
CA GLU A 301 4.46 14.62 -30.15
C GLU A 301 5.86 15.24 -30.29
N LYS A 302 6.44 15.69 -29.18
CA LYS A 302 7.79 16.25 -29.15
C LYS A 302 8.89 15.20 -28.99
N ILE A 303 8.53 13.93 -28.74
CA ILE A 303 9.49 12.84 -28.59
C ILE A 303 10.24 12.62 -29.91
N LYS A 304 11.57 12.58 -29.81
CA LYS A 304 12.49 12.28 -30.91
C LYS A 304 13.62 11.40 -30.40
N TRP A 305 13.82 10.25 -31.03
CA TRP A 305 15.00 9.42 -30.83
C TRP A 305 16.24 10.10 -31.43
N HIS A 306 17.40 10.00 -30.81
CA HIS A 306 18.65 10.63 -31.27
C HIS A 306 19.82 9.63 -31.39
N GLY A 307 19.55 8.32 -31.39
CA GLY A 307 20.58 7.29 -31.52
C GLY A 307 20.82 6.84 -32.96
N ASP A 308 21.86 6.03 -33.19
CA ASP A 308 22.41 5.68 -34.51
C ASP A 308 21.48 4.87 -35.45
N ASN A 309 20.39 4.30 -34.95
CA ASN A 309 19.39 3.58 -35.74
C ASN A 309 18.42 4.54 -36.44
N ASP A 310 17.68 4.05 -37.46
CA ASP A 310 16.66 4.81 -38.21
C ASP A 310 15.74 5.63 -37.28
N GLU A 311 16.02 6.94 -37.20
CA GLU A 311 15.42 7.91 -36.27
C GLU A 311 13.89 7.95 -36.35
N SER A 312 13.37 7.71 -37.56
CA SER A 312 11.96 7.82 -37.89
C SER A 312 11.10 6.66 -37.36
N ASP A 313 11.62 5.42 -37.39
CA ASP A 313 10.87 4.23 -36.99
C ASP A 313 10.73 4.14 -35.45
N ILE A 314 11.82 4.39 -34.72
CA ILE A 314 11.81 4.33 -33.25
C ILE A 314 10.95 5.46 -32.67
N SER A 315 11.08 6.69 -33.16
CA SER A 315 10.28 7.82 -32.68
C SER A 315 8.78 7.57 -32.89
N SER A 316 8.40 7.04 -34.06
CA SER A 316 7.01 6.70 -34.38
C SER A 316 6.45 5.61 -33.46
N LYS A 317 7.22 4.54 -33.22
CA LYS A 317 6.84 3.46 -32.30
C LYS A 317 6.66 3.94 -30.86
N ILE A 318 7.58 4.75 -30.35
CA ILE A 318 7.47 5.31 -28.99
C ILE A 318 6.24 6.21 -28.88
N LYS A 319 6.02 7.09 -29.86
CA LYS A 319 4.83 7.96 -29.89
C LYS A 319 3.53 7.16 -29.89
N THR A 320 3.46 6.12 -30.71
CA THR A 320 2.27 5.25 -30.81
C THR A 320 2.03 4.56 -29.46
N ALA A 321 3.03 3.89 -28.90
CA ALA A 321 2.90 3.19 -27.62
C ALA A 321 2.56 4.14 -26.44
N MET A 322 3.12 5.35 -26.42
CA MET A 322 2.83 6.35 -25.39
C MET A 322 1.41 6.91 -25.52
N ASN A 323 0.92 7.13 -26.75
CA ASN A 323 -0.47 7.53 -26.98
C ASN A 323 -1.44 6.42 -26.59
N GLU A 324 -1.15 5.15 -26.91
CA GLU A 324 -1.94 4.01 -26.46
C GLU A 324 -2.00 3.94 -24.92
N TYR A 325 -0.86 4.15 -24.24
CA TYR A 325 -0.81 4.17 -22.78
C TYR A 325 -1.58 5.35 -22.18
N ALA A 326 -1.55 6.52 -22.82
CA ALA A 326 -2.37 7.67 -22.43
C ALA A 326 -3.87 7.38 -22.60
N ASP A 327 -4.25 6.72 -23.69
CA ASP A 327 -5.63 6.30 -23.97
C ASP A 327 -6.13 5.28 -22.96
N ILE A 328 -5.30 4.29 -22.60
CA ILE A 328 -5.57 3.35 -21.52
C ILE A 328 -5.76 4.08 -20.18
N SER A 329 -4.84 4.98 -19.84
CA SER A 329 -4.88 5.75 -18.59
C SER A 329 -6.14 6.60 -18.47
N LEU A 330 -6.60 7.17 -19.59
CA LEU A 330 -7.85 7.93 -19.66
C LEU A 330 -9.07 7.01 -19.60
N CYS A 331 -9.18 6.05 -20.52
CA CYS A 331 -10.38 5.22 -20.70
C CYS A 331 -10.69 4.36 -19.47
N LEU A 332 -9.66 3.90 -18.75
CA LEU A 332 -9.82 3.19 -17.48
C LEU A 332 -10.57 4.02 -16.43
N ASN A 333 -10.29 5.32 -16.36
CA ASN A 333 -10.96 6.25 -15.46
C ASN A 333 -12.35 6.60 -15.96
N LEU A 334 -12.50 6.86 -17.25
CA LEU A 334 -13.80 7.16 -17.86
C LEU A 334 -14.78 5.99 -17.76
N ALA A 335 -14.27 4.77 -17.77
CA ALA A 335 -15.04 3.56 -17.51
C ALA A 335 -15.55 3.47 -16.06
N LEU A 336 -15.40 4.49 -15.21
CA LEU A 336 -16.10 4.61 -13.93
C LEU A 336 -17.32 5.53 -14.02
N LEU A 337 -17.35 6.48 -14.95
CA LEU A 337 -18.41 7.49 -15.11
C LEU A 337 -19.68 6.91 -15.74
N ASP A 338 -20.72 7.73 -15.78
CA ASP A 338 -21.96 7.43 -16.49
C ASP A 338 -21.71 7.19 -17.99
N LEU A 339 -21.78 5.92 -18.40
CA LEU A 339 -21.55 5.51 -19.79
C LEU A 339 -22.66 5.99 -20.72
N ASP A 340 -23.88 6.11 -20.21
CA ASP A 340 -25.01 6.56 -21.00
C ASP A 340 -24.88 8.05 -21.31
N VAL A 341 -24.19 8.82 -20.48
CA VAL A 341 -23.89 10.24 -20.74
C VAL A 341 -22.64 10.44 -21.60
N ILE A 342 -21.53 9.74 -21.32
CA ILE A 342 -20.27 9.99 -22.02
C ILE A 342 -20.20 9.34 -23.41
N LEU A 343 -20.96 8.27 -23.67
CA LEU A 343 -20.94 7.54 -24.95
C LEU A 343 -22.13 7.87 -25.86
N ASN A 344 -23.28 8.30 -25.34
CA ASN A 344 -24.42 8.62 -26.20
C ASN A 344 -24.37 10.05 -26.74
N ASP A 345 -24.45 10.14 -28.06
CA ASP A 345 -24.28 11.41 -28.75
C ASP A 345 -25.57 12.21 -28.99
N THR A 346 -26.71 11.69 -28.54
CA THR A 346 -28.04 12.14 -28.97
C THR A 346 -28.92 12.73 -27.87
N GLN A 347 -28.55 12.64 -26.59
CA GLN A 347 -29.37 13.14 -25.49
C GLN A 347 -28.90 14.51 -24.97
N GLU A 348 -29.86 15.41 -24.74
CA GLU A 348 -29.70 16.52 -23.80
C GLU A 348 -29.43 15.90 -22.42
N THR A 349 -28.24 16.11 -21.88
CA THR A 349 -27.88 15.64 -20.54
C THR A 349 -27.98 16.76 -19.53
N GLU A 350 -28.55 16.47 -18.36
CA GLU A 350 -28.53 17.37 -17.21
C GLU A 350 -27.12 17.51 -16.62
N GLN A 351 -26.25 16.50 -16.82
CA GLN A 351 -24.86 16.47 -16.39
C GLN A 351 -23.95 17.26 -17.34
N LYS A 352 -24.19 18.58 -17.44
CA LYS A 352 -23.43 19.49 -18.32
C LYS A 352 -21.92 19.49 -18.06
N GLU A 353 -21.50 19.11 -16.87
CA GLU A 353 -20.10 19.01 -16.47
C GLU A 353 -19.31 17.93 -17.24
N LEU A 354 -19.98 16.89 -17.74
CA LEU A 354 -19.36 15.80 -18.52
C LEU A 354 -19.20 16.11 -20.01
N ILE A 355 -19.78 17.21 -20.51
CA ILE A 355 -19.67 17.63 -21.91
C ILE A 355 -18.21 17.75 -22.40
N PRO A 356 -17.24 18.31 -21.63
CA PRO A 356 -15.84 18.36 -22.04
C PRO A 356 -15.23 16.97 -22.27
N ILE A 357 -15.61 15.97 -21.46
CA ILE A 357 -15.16 14.59 -21.57
C ILE A 357 -15.79 13.92 -22.78
N ARG A 358 -17.11 14.04 -22.95
CA ARG A 358 -17.81 13.52 -24.12
C ARG A 358 -17.20 14.04 -25.42
N LYS A 359 -16.90 15.34 -25.51
CA LYS A 359 -16.23 15.94 -26.68
C LYS A 359 -14.81 15.41 -26.93
N MET A 360 -14.15 14.86 -25.91
CA MET A 360 -12.80 14.29 -26.03
C MET A 360 -12.82 12.86 -26.58
N ILE A 361 -13.92 12.13 -26.39
CA ILE A 361 -14.12 10.75 -26.85
C ILE A 361 -14.88 10.71 -28.18
N ASN A 362 -15.74 11.70 -28.44
CA ASN A 362 -16.60 11.71 -29.60
C ASN A 362 -15.80 11.62 -30.91
N GLY A 363 -16.20 10.69 -31.78
CA GLY A 363 -15.55 10.41 -33.06
C GLY A 363 -14.38 9.43 -32.98
N ASP A 364 -14.00 8.98 -31.77
CA ASP A 364 -12.94 8.00 -31.56
C ASP A 364 -13.52 6.63 -31.14
N ALA A 365 -13.79 5.79 -32.15
CA ALA A 365 -14.39 4.48 -31.96
C ALA A 365 -13.53 3.54 -31.09
N ASP A 366 -12.20 3.70 -31.12
CA ASP A 366 -11.29 2.86 -30.34
C ASP A 366 -11.36 3.21 -28.86
N LYS A 367 -11.42 4.50 -28.51
CA LYS A 367 -11.63 4.95 -27.12
C LYS A 367 -12.99 4.49 -26.58
N VAL A 368 -14.07 4.64 -27.36
CA VAL A 368 -15.41 4.17 -26.96
C VAL A 368 -15.37 2.69 -26.62
N LYS A 369 -14.82 1.87 -27.52
CA LYS A 369 -14.70 0.43 -27.33
C LYS A 369 -13.81 0.05 -26.14
N LEU A 370 -12.75 0.82 -25.88
CA LEU A 370 -11.85 0.60 -24.76
C LEU A 370 -12.53 0.89 -23.41
N ILE A 371 -13.32 1.96 -23.33
CA ILE A 371 -14.14 2.31 -22.15
C ILE A 371 -15.13 1.18 -21.85
N GLU A 372 -15.88 0.73 -22.85
CA GLU A 372 -16.85 -0.37 -22.70
C GLU A 372 -16.15 -1.67 -22.24
N ARG A 373 -15.01 -2.02 -22.86
CA ARG A 373 -14.23 -3.19 -22.46
C ARG A 373 -13.75 -3.12 -21.01
N PHE A 374 -13.28 -1.98 -20.54
CA PHE A 374 -12.88 -1.84 -19.14
C PHE A 374 -14.05 -2.04 -18.18
N ARG A 375 -15.22 -1.47 -18.50
CA ARG A 375 -16.46 -1.66 -17.74
C ARG A 375 -16.87 -3.13 -17.72
N ASP A 376 -17.02 -3.75 -18.88
CA ASP A 376 -17.58 -5.10 -19.04
C ASP A 376 -16.65 -6.19 -18.48
N SER A 377 -15.34 -6.01 -18.61
CA SER A 377 -14.33 -6.93 -18.05
C SER A 377 -14.09 -6.72 -16.54
N ASN A 378 -14.74 -5.71 -15.95
CA ASN A 378 -14.53 -5.29 -14.56
C ASN A 378 -13.05 -4.99 -14.23
N LEU A 379 -12.27 -4.59 -15.24
CA LEU A 379 -10.89 -4.12 -15.12
C LEU A 379 -10.85 -2.63 -14.80
N ILE A 380 -11.60 -2.22 -13.77
CA ILE A 380 -11.71 -0.85 -13.28
C ILE A 380 -11.01 -0.67 -11.93
N ARG A 381 -10.97 0.56 -11.40
CA ARG A 381 -10.49 0.82 -10.04
C ARG A 381 -11.59 0.51 -9.02
N HIS A 382 -11.63 -0.73 -8.55
CA HIS A 382 -12.63 -1.22 -7.56
C HIS A 382 -12.68 -0.34 -6.30
N ASN A 383 -11.54 0.20 -5.86
CA ASN A 383 -11.45 1.10 -4.71
C ASN A 383 -12.04 2.50 -4.95
N LEU A 384 -12.55 2.79 -6.15
CA LEU A 384 -13.27 4.02 -6.49
C LEU A 384 -14.77 3.77 -6.70
N VAL A 385 -15.20 2.51 -6.69
CA VAL A 385 -16.61 2.11 -6.83
C VAL A 385 -17.33 2.35 -5.50
N SER A 386 -18.28 3.28 -5.50
CA SER A 386 -19.02 3.77 -4.32
C SER A 386 -19.96 2.74 -3.72
N TRP A 387 -20.55 1.90 -4.56
CA TRP A 387 -21.46 0.85 -4.12
C TRP A 387 -20.80 -0.51 -4.30
N PRO A 388 -20.42 -1.21 -3.21
CA PRO A 388 -19.83 -2.53 -3.31
C PRO A 388 -20.68 -3.45 -4.20
N LEU A 389 -20.03 -4.16 -5.11
CA LEU A 389 -20.62 -5.12 -6.04
C LEU A 389 -21.45 -4.54 -7.20
N VAL A 390 -21.73 -3.23 -7.25
CA VAL A 390 -22.50 -2.64 -8.36
C VAL A 390 -21.82 -2.88 -9.72
N ASN A 391 -20.49 -2.90 -9.73
CA ASN A 391 -19.66 -3.19 -10.90
C ASN A 391 -19.72 -4.64 -11.39
N TYR A 392 -20.41 -5.52 -10.68
CA TYR A 392 -20.73 -6.89 -11.11
C TYR A 392 -22.15 -7.00 -11.69
N THR A 393 -22.85 -5.87 -11.86
CA THR A 393 -24.18 -5.79 -12.46
C THR A 393 -24.12 -5.11 -13.83
N ASN A 394 -25.25 -5.06 -14.53
CA ASN A 394 -25.38 -4.35 -15.82
C ASN A 394 -25.62 -2.83 -15.64
N TYR A 395 -25.32 -2.27 -14.46
CA TYR A 395 -25.50 -0.85 -14.19
C TYR A 395 -24.48 -0.02 -15.00
N ARG A 396 -25.00 0.90 -15.82
CA ARG A 396 -24.23 1.73 -16.77
C ARG A 396 -23.98 3.17 -16.30
N GLY A 397 -24.64 3.59 -15.23
CA GLY A 397 -24.47 4.93 -14.67
C GLY A 397 -23.15 5.10 -13.94
N ASP A 398 -22.98 6.25 -13.28
CA ASP A 398 -21.74 6.59 -12.58
C ASP A 398 -21.51 5.67 -11.37
N LEU A 399 -20.35 5.00 -11.33
CA LEU A 399 -19.97 4.13 -10.22
C LEU A 399 -19.30 4.86 -9.07
N THR A 400 -18.92 6.11 -9.27
CA THR A 400 -18.26 6.94 -8.27
C THR A 400 -19.25 7.77 -7.46
N GLU A 401 -20.51 7.88 -7.92
CA GLU A 401 -21.55 8.60 -7.19
C GLU A 401 -22.05 7.84 -5.95
N GLU A 402 -22.01 8.52 -4.81
CA GLU A 402 -22.52 8.03 -3.54
C GLU A 402 -24.02 8.32 -3.34
N GLU A 403 -24.61 9.23 -4.12
CA GLU A 403 -26.01 9.65 -3.99
C GLU A 403 -26.90 9.07 -5.11
N LEU A 404 -26.98 7.74 -5.24
CA LEU A 404 -27.85 7.10 -6.26
C LEU A 404 -29.36 7.17 -5.95
N TYR A 405 -29.74 7.60 -4.74
CA TYR A 405 -31.12 7.75 -4.30
C TYR A 405 -31.30 9.09 -3.59
N LYS A 406 -31.58 10.16 -4.34
CA LYS A 406 -32.26 11.35 -3.84
C LYS A 406 -33.51 11.61 -4.65
#